data_AF-A0AAE4EV21-F1
#
_entry.id   AF-A0AAE4EV21-F1
#
_cell.length_a   1.000
_cell.length_b   1.000
_cell.length_c   1.000
_cell.angle_alpha   90.00
_cell.angle_beta   90.00
_cell.angle_gamma   90.00
#
_symmetry.space_group_name_H-M   'P 1'
#
loop_
_entity.id
_entity.type
_entity.pdbx_description
1 polymer ?
#
loop_
_entity_poly.entity_id
_entity_poly.type
_entity_poly.pdbx_seq_one_letter_code
_entity_poly.pdbx_strand_id
1 'polypeptide(L)'
;MVLRRWFPEHPPTWTDILVGLFVLVWLPLHLEYLQAIYWGWFLFGFVIGLISIGPVPNSPIGEQVGTWFRRIGVLGRAIAILSFAVVVWIVRRQVNLPSDIVTCAVGGFMSSFILYIFMHLLYSGEVSGWK
;
A
#
# COMPACT_ATOMS: atom_id res chain seq x y z
N MET A 1 -21.12 -10.44 0.21
CA MET A 1 -21.23 -8.99 0.52
C MET A 1 -19.92 -8.38 1.03
N VAL A 2 -19.07 -9.10 1.79
CA VAL A 2 -17.78 -8.56 2.28
C VAL A 2 -16.75 -8.39 1.14
N LEU A 3 -16.60 -9.37 0.24
CA LEU A 3 -15.62 -9.29 -0.87
C LEU A 3 -15.80 -8.08 -1.81
N ARG A 4 -17.04 -7.61 -2.05
CA ARG A 4 -17.29 -6.41 -2.86
C ARG A 4 -16.71 -5.13 -2.27
N ARG A 5 -16.48 -5.09 -0.96
CA ARG A 5 -15.79 -3.95 -0.32
C ARG A 5 -14.28 -4.09 -0.34
N TRP A 6 -13.76 -5.28 -0.64
CA TRP A 6 -12.33 -5.55 -0.66
C TRP A 6 -11.75 -5.43 -2.07
N PHE A 7 -12.49 -5.85 -3.10
CA PHE A 7 -12.00 -5.85 -4.47
C PHE A 7 -12.82 -4.89 -5.35
N PRO A 8 -12.16 -4.15 -6.26
CA PRO A 8 -12.83 -3.38 -7.30
C PRO A 8 -13.72 -4.27 -8.16
N GLU A 9 -14.76 -3.69 -8.77
CA GLU A 9 -15.63 -4.40 -9.72
C GLU A 9 -14.95 -4.68 -11.07
N HIS A 10 -13.75 -4.13 -11.31
CA HIS A 10 -12.94 -4.41 -12.48
C HIS A 10 -11.80 -5.42 -12.18
N PRO A 11 -11.31 -6.16 -13.18
CA PRO A 11 -10.14 -7.02 -13.01
C PRO A 11 -8.88 -6.19 -12.67
N PRO A 12 -7.84 -6.81 -12.08
CA PRO A 12 -6.54 -6.17 -11.92
C PRO A 12 -5.96 -5.81 -13.29
N THR A 13 -5.25 -4.69 -13.36
CA THR A 13 -4.57 -4.21 -14.57
C THR A 13 -3.12 -4.67 -14.62
N TRP A 14 -2.49 -4.61 -15.80
CA TRP A 14 -1.04 -4.85 -15.93
C TRP A 14 -0.19 -3.92 -15.06
N THR A 15 -0.65 -2.69 -14.83
CA THR A 15 0.01 -1.76 -13.91
C THR A 15 0.00 -2.30 -12.48
N ASP A 16 -1.12 -2.88 -12.04
CA ASP A 16 -1.23 -3.48 -10.71
C ASP A 16 -0.26 -4.67 -10.56
N ILE A 17 -0.14 -5.49 -11.61
CA ILE A 17 0.81 -6.61 -11.66
C ILE A 17 2.26 -6.11 -11.62
N LEU A 18 2.60 -5.07 -12.37
CA LEU A 18 3.94 -4.48 -12.37
C LEU A 18 4.29 -3.88 -10.99
N VAL A 19 3.32 -3.26 -10.31
CA VAL A 19 3.50 -2.79 -8.93
C VAL A 19 3.76 -3.97 -8.01
N GLY A 20 2.98 -5.06 -8.11
CA GLY A 20 3.21 -6.28 -7.34
C GLY A 20 4.59 -6.89 -7.59
N LEU A 21 5.03 -6.93 -8.85
CA LEU A 21 6.35 -7.42 -9.23
C LEU A 21 7.47 -6.52 -8.69
N PHE A 22 7.31 -5.20 -8.76
CA PHE A 22 8.27 -4.25 -8.20
C PHE A 22 8.42 -4.45 -6.68
N VAL A 23 7.29 -4.63 -5.98
CA VAL A 23 7.27 -4.96 -4.55
C VAL A 23 7.97 -6.29 -4.26
N LEU A 24 7.75 -7.30 -5.09
CA LEU A 24 8.38 -8.62 -4.97
C LEU A 24 9.91 -8.54 -5.15
N VAL A 25 10.40 -7.71 -6.07
CA VAL A 25 11.84 -7.46 -6.29
C VAL A 25 12.45 -6.61 -5.17
N TRP A 26 11.67 -5.70 -4.59
CA TRP A 26 12.15 -4.83 -3.51
C TRP A 26 12.48 -5.60 -2.22
N LEU A 27 11.67 -6.61 -1.87
CA LEU A 27 11.85 -7.45 -0.68
C LEU A 27 13.26 -8.09 -0.58
N PRO A 28 13.76 -8.82 -1.59
CA PRO A 28 15.06 -9.46 -1.51
C PRO A 28 16.23 -8.47 -1.49
N LEU A 29 16.09 -7.30 -2.12
CA LEU A 29 17.11 -6.25 -2.11
C LEU A 29 17.30 -5.62 -0.72
N HIS A 30 16.35 -5.81 0.20
CA HIS A 30 16.39 -5.27 1.56
C HIS A 30 16.49 -6.38 2.63
N LEU A 31 16.71 -7.64 2.23
CA LEU A 31 16.84 -8.79 3.14
C LEU A 31 18.00 -8.65 4.12
N GLU A 32 19.07 -7.94 3.76
CA GLU A 32 20.24 -7.73 4.64
C GLU A 32 19.88 -7.02 5.95
N TYR A 33 18.78 -6.25 5.97
CA TYR A 33 18.26 -5.56 7.16
C TYR A 33 17.30 -6.42 8.00
N LEU A 34 16.99 -7.66 7.58
CA LEU A 34 16.06 -8.57 8.24
C LEU A 34 16.76 -9.61 9.13
N GLN A 35 17.92 -9.28 9.71
CA GLN A 35 18.64 -10.19 10.63
C GLN A 35 17.82 -10.55 11.90
N ALA A 36 16.89 -9.68 12.30
CA ALA A 36 15.92 -9.94 13.35
C ALA A 36 14.53 -9.46 12.90
N ILE A 37 13.68 -10.39 12.45
CA ILE A 37 12.30 -10.06 12.07
C ILE A 37 11.50 -9.76 13.35
N TYR A 38 11.18 -8.48 13.55
CA TYR A 38 10.22 -8.07 14.57
C TYR A 38 8.80 -8.36 14.08
N TRP A 39 8.35 -9.59 14.26
CA TRP A 39 7.05 -10.08 13.78
C TRP A 39 5.86 -9.19 14.15
N GLY A 40 5.87 -8.59 15.35
CA GLY A 40 4.83 -7.64 15.76
C GLY A 40 4.72 -6.44 14.82
N TRP A 41 5.85 -5.83 14.47
CA TRP A 41 5.88 -4.67 13.55
C TRP A 41 5.61 -5.07 12.11
N PHE A 42 6.10 -6.25 11.70
CA PHE A 42 5.77 -6.81 10.40
C PHE A 42 4.26 -7.04 10.24
N LEU A 43 3.62 -7.72 11.19
CA LEU A 43 2.18 -7.97 11.18
C LEU A 43 1.39 -6.66 11.24
N PHE A 44 1.83 -5.71 12.05
CA PHE A 44 1.22 -4.39 12.12
C PHE A 44 1.23 -3.69 10.75
N GLY A 45 2.39 -3.62 10.10
CA GLY A 45 2.51 -3.04 8.76
C GLY A 45 1.67 -3.78 7.73
N PHE A 46 1.65 -5.12 7.80
CA PHE A 46 0.86 -5.97 6.92
C PHE A 46 -0.64 -5.73 7.03
N VAL A 47 -1.17 -5.68 8.25
CA VAL A 47 -2.59 -5.40 8.51
C VAL A 47 -2.97 -3.99 8.06
N ILE A 48 -2.12 -3.00 8.35
CA ILE A 48 -2.34 -1.63 7.86
C ILE A 48 -2.38 -1.60 6.34
N GLY A 49 -1.43 -2.26 5.67
CA GLY A 49 -1.40 -2.33 4.21
C GLY A 49 -2.64 -2.96 3.62
N LEU A 50 -3.09 -4.10 4.15
CA LEU A 50 -4.33 -4.75 3.72
C LEU A 50 -5.54 -3.83 3.86
N ILE A 51 -5.66 -3.14 4.99
CA ILE A 51 -6.78 -2.24 5.26
C ILE A 51 -6.72 -1.01 4.34
N SER A 52 -5.52 -0.45 4.12
CA SER A 52 -5.29 0.71 3.26
C SER A 52 -5.57 0.44 1.79
N ILE A 53 -5.29 -0.77 1.30
CA ILE A 53 -5.48 -1.12 -0.12
C ILE A 53 -6.87 -1.71 -0.36
N GLY A 54 -7.43 -2.47 0.59
CA GLY A 54 -8.71 -3.15 0.42
C GLY A 54 -9.92 -2.29 0.82
N PRO A 55 -10.36 -2.35 2.09
CA PRO A 55 -11.64 -1.78 2.51
C PRO A 55 -11.65 -0.26 2.65
N VAL A 56 -10.53 0.40 2.96
CA VAL A 56 -10.51 1.86 3.21
C VAL A 56 -10.90 2.67 1.98
N PRO A 57 -10.34 2.42 0.77
CA PRO A 57 -10.73 3.14 -0.43
C PRO A 57 -12.21 2.98 -0.80
N ASN A 58 -12.82 1.83 -0.44
CA ASN A 58 -14.23 1.52 -0.69
C ASN A 58 -15.18 1.96 0.44
N SER A 59 -14.67 2.71 1.43
CA SER A 59 -15.46 3.28 2.52
C SER A 59 -15.92 4.71 2.19
N PRO A 60 -16.97 5.25 2.85
CA PRO A 60 -17.40 6.63 2.65
C PRO A 60 -16.28 7.65 2.90
N ILE A 61 -15.38 7.36 3.85
CA ILE A 61 -14.22 8.21 4.15
C ILE A 61 -13.24 8.17 2.98
N GLY A 62 -12.95 6.99 2.44
CA GLY A 62 -12.08 6.82 1.28
C GLY A 62 -12.62 7.53 0.03
N GLU A 63 -13.92 7.44 -0.19
CA GLU A 63 -14.60 8.13 -1.29
C GLU A 63 -14.55 9.66 -1.13
N GLN A 64 -14.77 10.18 0.08
CA GLN A 64 -14.67 11.60 0.38
C GLN A 64 -13.24 12.13 0.16
N VAL A 65 -12.23 11.44 0.69
CA VAL A 65 -10.82 11.78 0.51
C VAL A 65 -10.43 11.71 -0.97
N GLY A 66 -10.86 10.65 -1.67
CA GLY A 66 -10.59 10.47 -3.09
C GLY A 66 -11.22 11.56 -3.95
N THR A 67 -12.45 11.98 -3.62
CA THR A 67 -13.16 13.06 -4.32
C THR A 67 -12.48 14.41 -4.07
N TRP A 68 -12.13 14.70 -2.81
CA TRP A 68 -11.37 15.90 -2.45
C TRP A 68 -10.01 15.96 -3.17
N PHE A 69 -9.24 14.87 -3.10
CA PHE A 69 -7.93 14.78 -3.75
C PHE A 69 -8.04 14.89 -5.28
N ARG A 70 -9.14 14.40 -5.86
CA ARG A 70 -9.40 14.59 -7.28
C ARG A 70 -9.72 16.05 -7.63
N ARG A 71 -10.49 16.73 -6.78
CA ARG A 71 -10.98 18.11 -6.96
C ARG A 71 -9.89 19.18 -6.87
N ILE A 72 -8.84 19.01 -6.07
CA ILE A 72 -7.77 20.02 -5.88
C ILE A 72 -6.84 20.18 -7.10
N GLY A 73 -7.04 19.41 -8.17
CA GLY A 73 -6.24 19.48 -9.39
C GLY A 73 -4.80 18.97 -9.23
N VAL A 74 -4.03 18.93 -10.31
CA VAL A 74 -2.68 18.35 -10.33
C VAL A 74 -1.73 19.08 -9.37
N LEU A 75 -1.76 20.41 -9.37
CA LEU A 75 -0.91 21.23 -8.49
C LEU A 75 -1.26 21.01 -7.01
N GLY A 76 -2.55 20.98 -6.68
CA GLY A 76 -3.01 20.71 -5.32
C GLY A 76 -2.60 19.32 -4.84
N ARG A 77 -2.67 18.31 -5.70
CA ARG A 77 -2.19 16.94 -5.39
C ARG A 77 -0.70 16.92 -5.10
N ALA A 78 0.11 17.61 -5.92
CA ALA A 78 1.55 17.71 -5.69
C ALA A 78 1.86 18.35 -4.34
N ILE A 79 1.19 19.46 -4.00
CA ILE A 79 1.34 20.12 -2.71
C ILE A 79 0.93 19.19 -1.57
N ALA A 80 -0.21 18.51 -1.67
CA ALA A 80 -0.67 17.58 -0.62
C ALA A 80 0.33 16.43 -0.38
N ILE A 81 0.88 15.84 -1.45
CA ILE A 81 1.91 14.80 -1.35
C ILE A 81 3.19 15.36 -0.72
N LEU A 82 3.65 16.53 -1.13
CA LEU A 82 4.84 17.17 -0.56
C LEU A 82 4.63 17.51 0.91
N SER A 83 3.48 18.06 1.29
CA SER A 83 3.14 18.33 2.69
C SER A 83 3.14 17.06 3.53
N PHE A 84 2.55 15.97 3.03
CA PHE A 84 2.60 14.67 3.69
C PHE A 84 4.05 14.18 3.87
N ALA A 85 4.87 14.24 2.82
CA ALA A 85 6.28 13.86 2.87
C ALA A 85 7.07 14.68 3.90
N VAL A 86 6.83 15.99 3.98
CA VAL A 86 7.45 16.88 4.97
C VAL A 86 7.04 16.50 6.39
N VAL A 87 5.76 16.21 6.63
CA VAL A 87 5.28 15.77 7.96
C VAL A 87 5.95 14.46 8.36
N VAL A 88 5.98 13.47 7.47
CA VAL A 88 6.66 12.19 7.71
C VAL A 88 8.15 12.40 8.00
N TRP A 89 8.81 13.28 7.25
CA TRP A 89 10.22 13.61 7.47
C TRP A 89 10.46 14.26 8.84
N ILE A 90 9.60 15.19 9.27
CA ILE A 90 9.67 15.82 10.60
C ILE A 90 9.48 14.78 11.70
N VAL A 91 8.44 13.93 11.58
CA VAL A 91 8.14 12.88 12.56
C VAL A 91 9.32 11.91 12.68
N ARG A 92 9.89 11.46 11.56
CA ARG A 92 11.08 10.60 11.56
C ARG A 92 12.26 11.24 12.29
N ARG A 93 12.43 12.55 12.18
CA ARG A 93 13.54 13.26 12.83
C ARG A 93 13.32 13.42 14.34
N GLN A 94 12.07 13.58 14.78
CA GLN A 94 11.73 13.79 16.18
C GLN A 94 11.61 12.46 16.94
N VAL A 95 11.04 11.45 16.31
CA VAL A 95 10.88 10.11 16.86
C VAL A 95 12.04 9.27 16.33
N ASN A 96 13.12 9.17 17.09
CA ASN A 96 14.29 8.32 16.77
C ASN A 96 13.88 6.83 16.77
N LEU A 97 13.15 6.41 15.74
CA LEU A 97 12.70 5.04 15.55
C LEU A 97 13.88 4.21 15.03
N PRO A 98 14.17 3.05 15.65
CA PRO A 98 15.13 2.09 15.11
C PRO A 98 14.79 1.75 13.66
N SER A 99 15.79 1.79 12.78
CA SER A 99 15.63 1.47 11.35
C SER A 99 15.00 0.10 11.14
N ASP A 100 15.35 -0.87 11.98
CA ASP A 100 14.92 -2.26 11.84
C ASP A 100 13.41 -2.41 12.05
N ILE A 101 12.83 -1.63 12.98
CA ILE A 101 11.39 -1.58 13.22
C ILE A 101 10.67 -1.03 12.00
N VAL A 102 11.18 0.08 11.45
CA VAL A 102 10.60 0.71 10.26
C VAL A 102 10.68 -0.24 9.06
N THR A 103 11.83 -0.87 8.83
CA THR A 103 12.02 -1.84 7.75
C THR A 103 11.10 -3.05 7.90
N CYS A 104 10.91 -3.58 9.11
CA CYS A 104 9.96 -4.67 9.35
C CYS A 104 8.52 -4.25 9.05
N ALA A 105 8.08 -3.07 9.51
CA ALA A 105 6.74 -2.57 9.25
C ALA A 105 6.50 -2.28 7.77
N VAL A 106 7.46 -1.65 7.08
CA VAL A 106 7.39 -1.41 5.64
C VAL A 106 7.40 -2.74 4.87
N GLY A 107 8.23 -3.70 5.27
CA GLY A 107 8.24 -5.04 4.69
C GLY A 107 6.89 -5.73 4.78
N GLY A 108 6.24 -5.69 5.96
CA GLY A 108 4.89 -6.21 6.13
C GLY A 108 3.86 -5.49 5.26
N PHE A 109 3.89 -4.16 5.24
CA PHE A 109 3.03 -3.35 4.39
C PHE A 109 3.21 -3.71 2.90
N MET A 110 4.44 -3.90 2.45
CA MET A 110 4.75 -4.31 1.08
C MET A 110 4.23 -5.74 0.79
N SER A 111 4.43 -6.69 1.69
CA SER A 111 3.88 -8.05 1.55
C SER A 111 2.35 -8.07 1.42
N SER A 112 1.64 -7.09 1.99
CA SER A 112 0.19 -6.97 1.84
C SER A 112 -0.24 -6.74 0.38
N PHE A 113 0.55 -6.02 -0.43
CA PHE A 113 0.27 -5.82 -1.86
C PHE A 113 0.31 -7.15 -2.62
N ILE A 114 1.28 -8.01 -2.31
CA ILE A 114 1.42 -9.31 -2.96
C ILE A 114 0.19 -10.15 -2.67
N LEU A 115 -0.23 -10.25 -1.40
CA LEU A 115 -1.43 -10.99 -1.04
C LEU A 115 -2.67 -10.38 -1.69
N TYR A 116 -2.80 -9.05 -1.66
CA TYR A 116 -3.95 -8.36 -2.22
C TYR A 116 -4.08 -8.61 -3.73
N ILE A 117 -3.00 -8.43 -4.50
CA ILE A 117 -2.99 -8.64 -5.95
C ILE A 117 -3.26 -10.11 -6.28
N PHE A 118 -2.64 -11.04 -5.54
CA PHE A 118 -2.87 -12.46 -5.73
C PHE A 118 -4.33 -12.84 -5.48
N MET A 119 -4.94 -12.34 -4.40
CA MET A 119 -6.34 -12.59 -4.10
C MET A 119 -7.27 -11.90 -5.09
N HIS A 120 -6.95 -10.70 -5.57
CA HIS A 120 -7.72 -10.00 -6.60
C HIS A 120 -7.69 -10.75 -7.93
N LEU A 121 -6.53 -11.30 -8.31
CA LEU A 121 -6.37 -12.13 -9.50
C LEU A 121 -7.17 -13.45 -9.40
N LEU A 122 -7.11 -14.13 -8.25
CA LEU A 122 -7.89 -15.34 -8.02
C LEU A 122 -9.40 -15.05 -8.05
N TYR A 123 -9.81 -13.88 -7.56
CA TYR A 123 -11.21 -13.46 -7.53
C TYR A 123 -11.73 -13.05 -8.92
N SER A 124 -10.93 -12.32 -9.71
CA SER A 124 -11.34 -11.86 -11.04
C SER A 124 -11.24 -12.97 -12.10
N GLY A 125 -10.30 -13.91 -11.94
CA GLY A 125 -10.01 -14.96 -12.92
C GLY A 125 -9.34 -14.45 -14.21
N GLU A 126 -9.19 -13.14 -14.37
CA GLU A 126 -8.69 -12.48 -15.58
C GLU A 126 -7.88 -11.22 -15.23
N VAL A 127 -7.03 -10.79 -16.17
CA VAL A 127 -6.27 -9.54 -16.12
C VAL A 127 -6.79 -8.61 -17.21
N SER A 128 -7.15 -7.38 -16.84
CA SER A 128 -7.64 -6.36 -17.76
C SER A 128 -6.48 -5.54 -18.34
N GLY A 129 -6.63 -5.08 -19.59
CA GLY A 129 -5.73 -4.08 -20.18
C GLY A 129 -4.83 -4.56 -21.31
N TRP A 130 -5.07 -5.76 -21.86
CA TRP A 130 -4.58 -6.12 -23.19
C TRP A 130 -5.78 -6.16 -24.17
N LYS A 131 -5.94 -5.05 -24.91
CA LYS A 131 -6.51 -5.02 -26.25
C LYS A 131 -5.45 -4.44 -27.17
#